data_AF-A0A535YRP6-F1
#
_entry.id   AF-A0A535YRP6-F1
#
_cell.length_a   1.000
_cell.length_b   1.000
_cell.length_c   1.000
_cell.angle_alpha   90.00
_cell.angle_beta   90.00
_cell.angle_gamma   90.00
#
_symmetry.space_group_name_H-M   'P 1'
#
loop_
_entity.id
_entity.type
_entity.pdbx_description
1 polymer ?
#
loop_
_entity_poly.entity_id
_entity_poly.type
_entity_poly.pdbx_seq_one_letter_code
_entity_poly.pdbx_strand_id
1 'polypeptide(L)' 'LDEEAQEALRALTGSGRSQSEAVREAIVELARRGRRGDLVAEAKRLSVDRDDRAEKARVTRLMESLRAAG' A
#
# COMPACT_ATOMS: atom_id res chain seq x y z
N LEU A 1 -4.52 22.94 17.22
CA LEU A 1 -5.33 22.17 16.26
C LEU A 1 -6.34 23.15 15.68
N ASP A 2 -6.42 23.21 14.35
CA ASP A 2 -7.51 23.90 13.68
C ASP A 2 -8.86 23.22 14.02
N GLU A 3 -9.95 23.86 13.60
CA GLU A 3 -11.31 23.42 13.93
C GLU A 3 -11.59 22.00 13.39
N GLU A 4 -11.12 21.70 12.18
CA GLU A 4 -11.24 20.39 11.55
C GLU A 4 -10.51 19.31 12.35
N ALA A 5 -9.26 19.56 12.76
CA ALA A 5 -8.50 18.61 13.55
C ALA A 5 -9.08 18.42 14.96
N GLN A 6 -9.72 19.45 15.53
CA GLN A 6 -10.44 19.30 16.79
C GLN A 6 -11.71 18.45 16.65
N GLU A 7 -12.48 18.63 15.58
CA GLU A 7 -13.64 17.78 15.28
C GLU A 7 -13.24 16.33 15.05
N ALA A 8 -12.20 16.10 14.25
CA ALA A 8 -11.65 14.77 14.02
C ALA A 8 -11.19 14.11 15.33
N LEU A 9 -10.50 14.86 16.19
CA LEU A 9 -10.05 14.35 17.49
C LEU A 9 -11.25 14.01 18.39
N ARG A 10 -12.27 14.86 18.46
CA ARG A 10 -13.51 14.59 19.20
C ARG A 10 -14.19 13.32 18.71
N ALA A 11 -14.31 13.13 17.40
CA ALA A 11 -14.89 11.94 16.81
C ALA A 11 -14.10 10.66 17.16
N LEU A 12 -12.77 10.73 17.13
CA LEU A 12 -11.89 9.60 17.48
C LEU A 12 -11.92 9.23 18.96
N THR A 13 -12.14 10.19 19.85
CA THR A 13 -12.21 9.96 21.31
C THR A 13 -13.62 9.69 21.82
N GLY A 14 -14.66 9.96 21.03
CA GLY A 14 -16.07 9.78 21.43
C GLY A 14 -16.46 8.36 21.81
N SER A 15 -15.65 7.35 21.42
CA SER A 15 -15.82 5.93 21.77
C SER A 15 -15.24 5.54 23.13
N GLY A 16 -14.78 6.50 23.95
CA GLY A 16 -14.14 6.25 25.26
C GLY A 16 -12.63 6.03 25.19
N ARG A 17 -12.02 6.21 24.01
CA ARG A 17 -10.57 6.19 23.81
C ARG A 17 -9.92 7.48 24.31
N SER A 18 -8.72 7.35 24.88
CA SER A 18 -7.94 8.53 25.29
C SER A 18 -7.43 9.31 24.08
N GLN A 19 -7.26 10.63 24.21
CA GLN A 19 -6.66 11.46 23.16
C GLN A 19 -5.28 10.96 22.74
N SER A 20 -4.42 10.56 23.69
CA SER A 20 -3.10 10.00 23.37
C SER A 20 -3.17 8.73 22.53
N GLU A 21 -4.14 7.84 22.80
CA GLU A 21 -4.33 6.64 22.00
C GLU A 21 -4.78 6.97 20.57
N ALA A 22 -5.77 7.87 20.44
CA ALA A 22 -6.28 8.32 19.14
C ALA A 22 -5.18 8.97 18.28
N VAL A 23 -4.38 9.85 18.87
CA VAL A 23 -3.27 10.52 18.17
C VAL A 23 -2.19 9.51 17.77
N ARG A 24 -1.81 8.60 18.66
CA ARG A 24 -0.81 7.56 18.36
C ARG A 24 -1.28 6.67 17.19
N GLU A 25 -2.53 6.22 17.21
CA GLU A 25 -3.10 5.38 16.16
C GLU A 25 -3.14 6.13 14.82
N ALA A 26 -3.57 7.39 14.81
CA ALA A 26 -3.60 8.22 13.61
C ALA A 26 -2.21 8.40 12.98
N ILE A 27 -1.17 8.63 13.79
CA ILE A 27 0.22 8.75 13.31
C ILE A 27 0.71 7.43 12.70
N VAL A 28 0.44 6.30 13.36
CA VAL A 28 0.83 4.96 12.87
C VAL A 28 0.13 4.63 11.56
N GLU A 29 -1.17 4.89 11.46
CA GLU A 29 -1.96 4.67 10.25
C GLU A 29 -1.48 5.56 9.10
N LEU A 30 -1.20 6.83 9.35
CA LEU A 30 -0.65 7.73 8.34
C LEU A 30 0.70 7.24 7.81
N ALA A 31 1.60 6.82 8.71
CA ALA A 31 2.88 6.24 8.31
C ALA A 31 2.73 4.93 7.51
N ARG A 32 1.76 4.08 7.88
CA ARG A 32 1.44 2.86 7.11
C ARG A 32 0.93 3.19 5.71
N ARG A 33 0.06 4.19 5.59
CA ARG A 33 -0.48 4.66 4.29
C ARG A 33 0.62 5.23 3.40
N GLY A 34 1.53 6.02 3.95
CA GLY A 34 2.71 6.52 3.24
C GLY A 34 3.53 5.37 2.63
N ARG A 35 3.93 4.39 3.47
CA ARG A 35 4.67 3.21 3.01
C ARG A 35 3.91 2.41 1.94
N ARG A 36 2.59 2.26 2.07
CA ARG A 36 1.76 1.58 1.04
C ARG A 36 1.72 2.37 -0.27
N GLY A 37 1.61 3.70 -0.20
CA GLY A 37 1.68 4.57 -1.38
C GLY A 37 3.02 4.42 -2.12
N ASP A 38 4.12 4.37 -1.38
CA ASP A 38 5.46 4.18 -1.93
C ASP A 38 5.59 2.81 -2.61
N LEU A 39 5.08 1.74 -1.99
CA LEU A 39 5.07 0.40 -2.57
C LEU A 39 4.21 0.31 -3.83
N VAL A 40 3.05 0.98 -3.88
CA VAL A 40 2.21 1.02 -5.09
C VAL A 40 2.89 1.82 -6.20
N ALA A 41 3.57 2.92 -5.88
CA ALA A 41 4.33 3.71 -6.84
C ALA A 41 5.55 2.92 -7.39
N GLU A 42 6.25 2.20 -6.53
CA GLU A 42 7.35 1.30 -6.90
C GLU A 42 6.87 0.13 -7.76
N ALA A 43 5.79 -0.55 -7.37
CA ALA A 43 5.19 -1.62 -8.16
C ALA A 43 4.71 -1.13 -9.53
N LYS A 44 4.13 0.08 -9.60
CA LYS A 44 3.80 0.72 -10.87
C LYS A 44 5.03 0.91 -11.73
N ARG A 45 6.11 1.52 -11.21
CA ARG A 45 7.37 1.73 -11.94
C ARG A 45 7.94 0.42 -12.48
N LEU A 46 8.00 -0.62 -11.65
CA LEU A 46 8.47 -1.95 -12.05
C LEU A 46 7.57 -2.59 -13.13
N SER A 47 6.26 -2.38 -13.10
CA SER A 47 5.32 -2.93 -14.09
C SER A 47 5.39 -2.27 -15.48
N VAL A 48 5.93 -1.05 -15.58
CA VAL A 48 6.06 -0.34 -16.85
C VAL A 48 7.37 -0.66 -17.58
N ASP A 49 8.30 -1.35 -16.92
CA ASP A 49 9.55 -1.77 -17.53
C ASP A 49 9.27 -2.75 -18.69
N ARG A 50 9.72 -2.36 -19.89
CA ARG A 50 9.47 -3.11 -21.13
C ARG A 50 10.27 -4.42 -21.14
N ASP A 51 11.46 -4.42 -20.56
CA ASP A 51 12.34 -5.58 -20.57
C ASP A 51 11.79 -6.66 -19.62
N ASP A 52 11.30 -6.25 -18.44
CA ASP A 52 10.62 -7.15 -17.50
C ASP A 52 9.36 -7.79 -18.10
N ARG A 53 8.58 -7.05 -18.91
CA ARG A 53 7.41 -7.61 -19.59
C ARG A 53 7.80 -8.61 -20.68
N ALA A 54 8.86 -8.32 -21.44
CA ALA A 54 9.37 -9.24 -22.46
C ALA A 54 9.88 -10.53 -21.83
N GLU A 55 10.60 -10.41 -20.72
CA GLU A 55 11.13 -11.52 -19.94
C GLU A 55 10.02 -12.37 -19.31
N LYS A 56 9.02 -11.76 -18.67
CA LYS A 56 7.83 -12.47 -18.17
C LYS A 56 7.14 -13.26 -19.26
N ALA A 57 6.92 -12.66 -20.43
CA ALA A 57 6.29 -13.35 -21.56
C ALA A 57 7.12 -14.54 -22.05
N ARG A 58 8.46 -14.42 -22.03
CA ARG A 58 9.39 -15.50 -22.40
C ARG A 58 9.32 -16.66 -21.40
N VAL A 59 9.34 -16.36 -20.10
CA VAL A 59 9.23 -17.36 -19.03
C VAL A 59 7.88 -18.08 -19.08
N THR A 60 6.77 -17.36 -19.26
CA THR A 60 5.44 -17.96 -19.40
C THR A 60 5.40 -18.96 -20.55
N ARG A 61 5.89 -18.58 -21.73
CA ARG A 61 5.95 -19.48 -22.90
C ARG A 61 6.80 -20.73 -22.64
N LEU A 62 7.94 -20.58 -21.95
CA LEU A 62 8.79 -21.70 -21.58
C LEU A 62 8.05 -22.66 -20.63
N MET A 63 7.40 -22.13 -19.59
CA MET A 63 6.65 -22.93 -18.63
C MET A 63 5.47 -23.69 -19.28
N GLU A 64 4.78 -23.04 -20.23
CA GLU A 64 3.73 -23.68 -21.02
C GLU A 64 4.27 -24.82 -21.90
N SER A 65 5.42 -24.62 -22.56
CA SER A 65 6.06 -25.67 -23.36
C SER A 65 6.49 -26.87 -22.53
N LEU A 66 7.03 -26.64 -21.33
CA LEU A 66 7.42 -27.70 -20.40
C LEU A 66 6.20 -28.47 -19.87
N ARG A 67 5.10 -27.78 -19.57
CA ARG A 67 3.85 -28.41 -19.15
C ARG A 67 3.22 -29.25 -20.28
N ALA A 68 3.31 -28.81 -21.53
CA ALA A 68 2.75 -29.53 -22.68
C ALA A 68 3.60 -30.74 -23.11
N ALA A 69 4.87 -30.79 -22.72
CA ALA A 69 5.80 -31.86 -23.07
C ALA A 69 5.86 -33.02 -22.06
N GLY A 70 5.17 -32.90 -20.92
CA GLY A 70 5.03 -33.94 -19.89
C GLY A 70 3.64 -34.57 -19.89
#